data_AF-A0A4U6UYW4-F1
#
_entry.id   AF-A0A4U6UYW4-F1
#
_cell.length_a   1.000
_cell.length_b   1.000
_cell.length_c   1.000
_cell.angle_alpha   90.00
_cell.angle_beta   90.00
_cell.angle_gamma   90.00
#
_symmetry.space_group_name_H-M   'P 1'
#
loop_
_entity.id
_entity.type
_entity.pdbx_description
1 polymer ?
#
loop_
_entity_poly.entity_id
_entity_poly.type
_entity_poly.pdbx_seq_one_letter_code
_entity_poly.pdbx_strand_id
1 'polypeptide(L)'
;MVPHNTIDGPLPSASSLGSNILIRQPPNSFEVFYIRIDRRGTFWMYPNLGGPFQSIDETEKAINSFLDMQQCEARTGTTKENTYSEKWYLVQAILDHFNDENNLSGNLAYELEDLLRKQWVLENLRWYYHFNFTTKQKADDNPSTGNKLFFAEVSYIKEKDALEVNCCRMIKSIAEGGHCFGCKNNGSPDMQHPIETDAYTGGHLDGYLPFGCDDLSSSDDNDGDGDDEEEEEDDDDDD
;
A
#
# COMPACT_ATOMS: atom_id res chain seq x y z
N MET A 1 31.59 39.66 -3.51
CA MET A 1 31.12 38.60 -4.44
C MET A 1 31.25 37.28 -3.71
N VAL A 2 30.12 36.71 -3.28
CA VAL A 2 30.05 35.40 -2.64
C VAL A 2 29.27 34.51 -3.61
N PRO A 3 29.76 33.34 -4.03
CA PRO A 3 29.00 32.49 -4.92
C PRO A 3 27.94 31.74 -4.10
N HIS A 4 26.68 31.97 -4.46
CA HIS A 4 25.58 31.08 -4.09
C HIS A 4 25.72 29.79 -4.91
N ASN A 5 26.16 28.71 -4.27
CA ASN A 5 26.07 27.37 -4.84
C ASN A 5 24.65 26.85 -4.60
N THR A 6 23.75 27.14 -5.52
CA THR A 6 22.46 26.44 -5.64
C THR A 6 22.75 25.08 -6.28
N ILE A 7 22.73 24.02 -5.48
CA ILE A 7 22.75 22.64 -5.97
C ILE A 7 21.30 22.28 -6.35
N ASP A 8 20.85 22.80 -7.49
CA ASP A 8 19.69 22.27 -8.21
C ASP A 8 20.23 21.33 -9.29
N GLY A 9 20.84 20.23 -8.84
CA GLY A 9 21.06 19.09 -9.72
C GLY A 9 19.71 18.40 -9.99
N PRO A 10 19.48 17.84 -11.19
CA PRO A 10 18.30 17.03 -11.42
C PRO A 10 18.31 15.87 -10.42
N LEU A 11 17.30 15.79 -9.56
CA LEU A 11 17.08 14.62 -8.71
C LEU A 11 16.97 13.39 -9.65
N PRO A 12 17.79 12.35 -9.49
CA PRO A 12 17.84 11.25 -10.44
C PRO A 12 16.48 10.57 -10.53
N SER A 13 15.97 10.46 -11.76
CA SER A 13 14.80 9.66 -12.11
C SER A 13 15.15 8.18 -11.89
N ALA A 14 14.83 7.64 -10.71
CA ALA A 14 14.94 6.21 -10.47
C ALA A 14 13.90 5.49 -11.31
N SER A 15 14.33 5.00 -12.48
CA SER A 15 13.71 3.88 -13.17
C SER A 15 14.39 2.62 -12.67
N SER A 16 13.71 1.78 -11.91
CA SER A 16 14.21 0.43 -11.63
C SER A 16 13.15 -0.59 -12.03
N LEU A 17 13.31 -1.14 -13.23
CA LEU A 17 12.67 -2.39 -13.62
C LEU A 17 12.93 -3.46 -12.53
N GLY A 18 11.87 -4.06 -11.96
CA GLY A 18 11.92 -5.42 -11.41
C GLY A 18 12.23 -5.62 -9.93
N SER A 19 12.05 -4.62 -9.05
CA SER A 19 12.19 -4.82 -7.60
C SER A 19 10.90 -5.37 -7.00
N ASN A 20 10.99 -6.54 -6.37
CA ASN A 20 9.84 -7.25 -5.79
C ASN A 20 9.80 -7.08 -4.27
N ILE A 21 8.65 -6.70 -3.75
CA ILE A 21 8.30 -6.78 -2.33
C ILE A 21 7.52 -8.08 -2.13
N LEU A 22 8.06 -9.02 -1.37
CA LEU A 22 7.38 -10.29 -1.11
C LEU A 22 6.22 -10.06 -0.12
N ILE A 23 5.12 -10.75 -0.36
CA ILE A 23 3.96 -10.79 0.53
C ILE A 23 4.00 -12.11 1.29
N ARG A 24 3.78 -12.05 2.60
CA ARG A 24 3.57 -13.22 3.44
C ARG A 24 2.29 -13.05 4.22
N GLN A 25 1.35 -13.96 4.00
CA GLN A 25 0.09 -14.04 4.73
C GLN A 25 -0.02 -15.43 5.33
N PRO A 26 0.36 -15.60 6.61
CA PRO A 26 0.29 -16.89 7.28
C PRO A 26 -1.15 -17.44 7.30
N PRO A 27 -1.34 -18.76 7.12
CA PRO A 27 -2.67 -19.37 7.18
C PRO A 27 -3.35 -19.09 8.52
N ASN A 28 -4.65 -18.82 8.50
CA ASN A 28 -5.45 -18.49 9.69
C ASN A 28 -5.06 -17.19 10.41
N SER A 29 -4.27 -16.33 9.76
CA SER A 29 -4.02 -14.96 10.21
C SER A 29 -4.58 -13.96 9.19
N PHE A 30 -5.14 -12.86 9.69
CA PHE A 30 -5.52 -11.70 8.88
C PHE A 30 -4.35 -10.74 8.67
N GLU A 31 -3.19 -11.02 9.27
CA GLU A 31 -2.03 -10.15 9.24
C GLU A 31 -1.17 -10.44 8.01
N VAL A 32 -0.83 -9.36 7.29
CA VAL A 32 0.01 -9.41 6.09
C VAL A 32 1.36 -8.79 6.41
N PHE A 33 2.42 -9.50 6.07
CA PHE A 33 3.80 -9.06 6.22
C PHE A 33 4.39 -8.79 4.85
N TYR A 34 5.12 -7.68 4.75
CA TYR A 34 5.86 -7.30 3.55
C TYR A 34 7.34 -7.49 3.79
N ILE A 35 8.04 -8.07 2.82
CA ILE A 35 9.48 -8.29 2.89
C ILE A 35 10.13 -7.62 1.68
N ARG A 36 10.99 -6.66 1.97
CA ARG A 36 11.80 -5.93 0.99
C ARG A 36 13.20 -6.51 0.99
N ILE A 37 13.78 -6.70 -0.19
CA ILE A 37 15.16 -7.15 -0.34
C ILE A 37 15.99 -5.96 -0.86
N ASP A 38 17.02 -5.56 -0.11
CA ASP A 38 17.89 -4.47 -0.53
C ASP A 38 18.91 -4.93 -1.59
N ARG A 39 19.65 -3.99 -2.18
CA ARG A 39 20.69 -4.29 -3.20
C ARG A 39 21.80 -5.23 -2.72
N ARG A 40 21.96 -5.40 -1.39
CA ARG A 40 22.95 -6.29 -0.78
C ARG A 40 22.38 -7.70 -0.56
N GLY A 41 21.11 -7.93 -0.87
CA GLY A 41 20.41 -9.19 -0.61
C GLY A 41 19.91 -9.31 0.83
N THR A 42 19.86 -8.22 1.58
CA THR A 42 19.38 -8.21 2.97
C THR A 42 17.86 -8.10 3.00
N PHE A 43 17.23 -8.88 3.87
CA PHE A 43 15.79 -8.94 4.01
C PHE A 43 15.32 -8.02 5.14
N TRP A 44 14.44 -7.08 4.80
CA TRP A 44 13.80 -6.12 5.69
C TRP A 44 12.30 -6.38 5.75
N MET A 45 11.71 -6.32 6.94
CA MET A 45 10.32 -6.73 7.18
C MET A 45 9.44 -5.60 7.69
N TYR A 46 8.17 -5.62 7.28
CA TYR A 46 7.15 -4.67 7.68
C TYR A 46 5.85 -5.42 8.05
N PRO A 47 5.30 -5.27 9.28
CA PRO A 47 5.85 -4.52 10.41
C PRO A 47 7.26 -4.99 10.81
N ASN A 48 8.00 -4.12 11.48
CA ASN A 48 9.34 -4.44 11.94
C ASN A 48 9.28 -5.47 13.08
N LEU A 49 9.55 -6.74 12.76
CA LEU A 49 9.66 -7.83 13.73
C LEU A 49 11.12 -8.11 14.15
N GLY A 50 12.03 -7.18 13.87
CA GLY A 50 13.48 -7.33 14.04
C GLY A 50 14.23 -7.38 12.72
N GLY A 51 15.49 -7.81 12.78
CA GLY A 51 16.40 -7.86 11.63
C GLY A 51 17.46 -6.75 11.63
N PRO A 52 18.19 -6.55 10.53
CA PRO A 52 18.02 -7.18 9.21
C PRO A 52 18.20 -8.71 9.19
N PHE A 53 17.51 -9.40 8.29
CA PHE A 53 17.61 -10.85 8.08
C PHE A 53 18.43 -11.19 6.83
N GLN A 54 18.98 -12.40 6.77
CA GLN A 54 19.82 -12.88 5.67
C GLN A 54 19.13 -13.89 4.75
N SER A 55 17.93 -14.36 5.11
CA SER A 55 17.18 -15.35 4.31
C SER A 55 15.68 -15.28 4.55
N ILE A 56 14.91 -15.91 3.65
CA ILE A 56 13.47 -16.10 3.80
C ILE A 56 13.17 -16.95 5.04
N ASP A 57 13.93 -18.01 5.31
CA ASP A 57 13.71 -18.87 6.49
C ASP A 57 13.82 -18.10 7.81
N GLU A 58 14.75 -17.14 7.89
CA GLU A 58 14.86 -16.26 9.07
C GLU A 58 13.64 -15.34 9.22
N THR A 59 13.15 -14.79 8.10
CA THR A 59 11.93 -13.98 8.12
C THR A 59 10.70 -14.80 8.52
N GLU A 60 10.56 -16.03 8.04
CA GLU A 60 9.44 -16.91 8.40
C GLU A 60 9.48 -17.32 9.88
N LYS A 61 10.66 -17.58 10.42
CA LYS A 61 10.83 -17.82 11.87
C LYS A 61 10.40 -16.62 12.70
N ALA A 62 10.76 -15.41 12.27
CA ALA A 62 10.36 -14.18 12.97
C ALA A 62 8.84 -13.99 12.96
N ILE A 63 8.19 -14.20 11.80
CA ILE A 63 6.72 -14.13 11.66
C ILE A 63 6.04 -15.18 12.57
N ASN A 64 6.47 -16.44 12.51
CA ASN A 64 5.88 -17.50 13.34
C ASN A 64 6.04 -17.21 14.83
N SER A 65 7.24 -16.78 15.26
CA SER A 65 7.47 -16.41 16.66
C SER A 65 6.57 -15.25 17.10
N PHE A 66 6.31 -14.28 16.22
CA PHE A 66 5.43 -13.15 16.53
C PHE A 66 3.97 -13.60 16.68
N LEU A 67 3.48 -14.46 15.78
CA LEU A 67 2.14 -15.01 15.86
C LEU A 67 1.93 -15.88 17.11
N ASP A 68 2.92 -16.69 17.47
CA ASP A 68 2.89 -17.51 18.70
C ASP A 68 2.80 -16.61 19.94
N MET A 69 3.54 -15.50 19.97
CA MET A 69 3.48 -14.52 21.04
C MET A 69 2.10 -13.86 21.12
N GLN A 70 1.53 -13.41 19.98
CA GLN A 70 0.18 -12.83 19.97
C GLN A 70 -0.88 -13.81 20.47
N GLN A 71 -0.79 -15.09 20.09
CA GLN A 71 -1.73 -16.10 20.57
C GLN A 71 -1.59 -16.37 22.08
N CYS A 72 -0.40 -16.24 22.64
CA CYS A 72 -0.19 -16.27 24.09
C CYS A 72 -0.78 -15.02 24.76
N GLU A 73 -0.56 -13.83 24.20
CA GLU A 73 -1.04 -12.56 24.75
C GLU A 73 -2.57 -12.40 24.71
N ALA A 74 -3.22 -12.91 23.66
CA ALA A 74 -4.67 -12.98 23.55
C ALA A 74 -5.30 -13.83 24.68
N ARG A 75 -4.57 -14.83 25.20
CA ARG A 75 -4.99 -15.63 26.37
C ARG A 75 -4.79 -14.90 27.69
N THR A 76 -3.93 -13.88 27.75
CA THR A 76 -3.63 -13.09 28.96
C THR A 76 -4.37 -11.75 29.03
N GLY A 77 -5.18 -11.42 28.02
CA GLY A 77 -6.08 -10.25 28.05
C GLY A 77 -5.42 -8.90 27.75
N THR A 78 -4.25 -8.88 27.12
CA THR A 78 -3.53 -7.65 26.76
C THR A 78 -3.40 -7.53 25.25
N THR A 79 -4.32 -6.81 24.60
CA THR A 79 -4.22 -6.46 23.19
C THR A 79 -3.52 -5.12 23.03
N LYS A 80 -2.39 -5.09 22.30
CA LYS A 80 -1.82 -3.84 21.80
C LYS A 80 -2.29 -3.66 20.36
N GLU A 81 -3.22 -2.73 20.14
CA GLU A 81 -3.62 -2.34 18.80
C GLU A 81 -2.46 -1.59 18.13
N ASN A 82 -1.88 -2.18 17.09
CA ASN A 82 -0.95 -1.46 16.22
C ASN A 82 -1.80 -0.64 15.24
N THR A 83 -1.72 0.69 15.34
CA THR A 83 -2.67 1.65 14.74
C THR A 83 -2.45 1.93 13.25
N TYR A 84 -1.54 1.22 12.59
CA TYR A 84 -1.23 1.42 11.17
C TYR A 84 -1.87 0.35 10.29
N SER A 85 -2.59 0.80 9.26
CA SER A 85 -3.22 -0.11 8.28
C SER A 85 -2.17 -0.92 7.52
N GLU A 86 -2.51 -2.14 7.08
CA GLU A 86 -1.70 -3.02 6.23
C GLU A 86 -0.96 -2.27 5.09
N LYS A 87 -1.65 -1.33 4.43
CA LYS A 87 -1.10 -0.56 3.31
C LYS A 87 -0.03 0.45 3.72
N TRP A 88 -0.01 0.88 4.98
CA TRP A 88 1.06 1.70 5.51
C TRP A 88 2.41 1.00 5.43
N TYR A 89 2.47 -0.27 5.85
CA TYR A 89 3.68 -1.08 5.81
C TYR A 89 4.18 -1.32 4.39
N LEU A 90 3.26 -1.52 3.44
CA LEU A 90 3.61 -1.60 2.02
C LEU A 90 4.23 -0.29 1.53
N VAL A 91 3.60 0.86 1.80
CA VAL A 91 4.11 2.16 1.35
C VAL A 91 5.43 2.50 2.01
N GLN A 92 5.62 2.14 3.28
CA GLN A 92 6.92 2.27 3.96
C GLN A 92 7.99 1.42 3.26
N ALA A 93 7.68 0.18 2.89
CA ALA A 93 8.61 -0.69 2.16
C ALA A 93 8.97 -0.11 0.78
N ILE A 94 8.00 0.47 0.08
CA ILE A 94 8.22 1.15 -1.21
C ILE A 94 9.13 2.37 -1.03
N LEU A 95 8.88 3.19 0.00
CA LEU A 95 9.68 4.38 0.27
C LEU A 95 11.12 4.03 0.67
N ASP A 96 11.30 3.02 1.51
CA ASP A 96 12.64 2.54 1.88
C ASP A 96 13.37 1.96 0.66
N HIS A 97 12.65 1.30 -0.25
CA HIS A 97 13.21 0.90 -1.54
C HIS A 97 13.67 2.11 -2.36
N PHE A 98 12.84 3.16 -2.47
CA PHE A 98 13.23 4.40 -3.14
C PHE A 98 14.47 5.05 -2.50
N ASN A 99 14.53 5.09 -1.16
CA ASN A 99 15.68 5.63 -0.44
C ASN A 99 16.96 4.85 -0.78
N ASP A 100 16.91 3.52 -0.75
CA ASP A 100 18.05 2.66 -1.08
C ASP A 100 18.50 2.82 -2.54
N GLU A 101 17.56 2.89 -3.48
CA GLU A 101 17.87 3.05 -4.90
C GLU A 101 18.59 4.38 -5.19
N ASN A 102 18.25 5.42 -4.43
CA ASN A 102 18.83 6.75 -4.54
C ASN A 102 20.00 7.00 -3.57
N ASN A 103 20.44 5.98 -2.82
CA ASN A 103 21.49 6.08 -1.80
C ASN A 103 21.21 7.15 -0.72
N LEU A 104 19.93 7.34 -0.38
CA LEU A 104 19.49 8.27 0.65
C LEU A 104 19.54 7.57 2.01
N SER A 105 20.25 8.17 2.98
CA SER A 105 20.40 7.60 4.32
C SER A 105 20.55 8.68 5.39
N GLY A 106 20.36 8.30 6.65
CA GLY A 106 20.43 9.22 7.78
C GLY A 106 19.45 10.38 7.63
N ASN A 107 19.94 11.61 7.69
CA ASN A 107 19.07 12.80 7.61
C ASN A 107 18.55 13.10 6.20
N LEU A 108 19.10 12.44 5.18
CA LEU A 108 18.66 12.56 3.79
C LEU A 108 17.59 11.53 3.41
N ALA A 109 17.35 10.52 4.25
CA ALA A 109 16.30 9.54 3.98
C ALA A 109 14.92 10.16 4.18
N TYR A 110 14.00 9.84 3.28
CA TYR A 110 12.59 10.19 3.44
C TYR A 110 11.94 9.24 4.44
N GLU A 111 11.23 9.80 5.42
CA GLU A 111 10.39 9.05 6.34
C GLU A 111 8.92 9.26 5.95
N LEU A 112 8.14 8.17 5.96
CA LEU A 112 6.72 8.23 5.65
C LEU A 112 6.00 8.99 6.77
N GLU A 113 5.18 9.96 6.40
CA GLU A 113 4.46 10.82 7.34
C GLU A 113 2.96 10.61 7.30
N ASP A 114 2.37 10.55 6.11
CA ASP A 114 0.95 10.24 5.93
C ASP A 114 0.64 9.55 4.60
N LEU A 115 -0.41 8.73 4.57
CA LEU A 115 -0.88 7.96 3.42
C LEU A 115 -2.20 8.56 2.97
N LEU A 116 -2.12 9.46 2.00
CA LEU A 116 -3.22 10.34 1.62
C LEU A 116 -4.31 9.62 0.84
N ARG A 117 -3.90 8.81 -0.15
CA ARG A 117 -4.81 8.19 -1.12
C ARG A 117 -4.26 6.86 -1.61
N LYS A 118 -5.18 5.97 -1.94
CA LYS A 118 -4.91 4.65 -2.54
C LYS A 118 -6.01 4.32 -3.52
N GLN A 119 -5.68 3.79 -4.68
CA GLN A 119 -6.65 3.39 -5.70
C GLN A 119 -6.19 2.14 -6.43
N TRP A 120 -7.13 1.27 -6.74
CA TRP A 120 -6.89 0.12 -7.61
C TRP A 120 -7.24 0.48 -9.04
N VAL A 121 -6.42 0.04 -9.97
CA VAL A 121 -6.59 0.19 -11.41
C VAL A 121 -6.41 -1.17 -12.07
N LEU A 122 -7.35 -1.55 -12.93
CA LEU A 122 -7.23 -2.75 -13.76
C LEU A 122 -6.94 -2.31 -15.19
N GLU A 123 -5.80 -2.72 -15.71
CA GLU A 123 -5.46 -2.49 -17.11
C GLU A 123 -4.80 -3.74 -17.69
N ASN A 124 -5.20 -4.14 -18.90
CA ASN A 124 -4.64 -5.32 -19.58
C ASN A 124 -4.66 -6.59 -18.72
N LEU A 125 -5.74 -6.81 -17.95
CA LEU A 125 -5.93 -7.92 -17.00
C LEU A 125 -4.92 -7.97 -15.84
N ARG A 126 -4.16 -6.89 -15.63
CA ARG A 126 -3.22 -6.73 -14.52
C ARG A 126 -3.75 -5.69 -13.54
N TRP A 127 -3.71 -6.03 -12.25
CA TRP A 127 -4.08 -5.12 -11.17
C TRP A 127 -2.89 -4.27 -10.76
N TYR A 128 -3.11 -2.97 -10.71
CA TYR A 128 -2.18 -1.96 -10.24
C TYR A 128 -2.77 -1.26 -9.02
N TYR A 129 -1.90 -0.91 -8.10
CA TYR A 129 -2.22 -0.04 -6.99
C TYR A 129 -1.46 1.26 -7.15
N HIS A 130 -2.20 2.36 -7.10
CA HIS A 130 -1.65 3.69 -7.07
C HIS A 130 -1.75 4.24 -5.65
N PHE A 131 -0.67 4.86 -5.18
CA PHE A 131 -0.60 5.48 -3.86
C PHE A 131 -0.17 6.94 -3.96
N ASN A 132 -0.77 7.79 -3.14
CA ASN A 132 -0.21 9.09 -2.79
C ASN A 132 0.07 9.15 -1.30
N PHE A 133 1.25 9.64 -0.96
CA PHE A 133 1.69 9.75 0.41
C PHE A 133 2.63 10.95 0.58
N THR A 134 2.71 11.47 1.80
CA THR A 134 3.66 12.53 2.16
C THR A 134 4.82 11.98 2.95
N THR A 135 5.95 12.64 2.81
CA THR A 135 7.18 12.29 3.49
C THR A 135 7.83 13.52 4.09
N LYS A 136 8.65 13.26 5.10
CA LYS A 136 9.51 14.24 5.77
C LYS A 136 10.98 13.83 5.68
N GLN A 137 11.89 14.79 5.72
CA GLN A 137 13.33 14.55 5.88
C GLN A 137 13.81 15.19 7.18
N LYS A 138 14.73 14.53 7.90
CA LYS A 138 15.28 15.09 9.16
C LYS A 138 16.15 16.33 8.93
N ALA A 139 16.70 16.52 7.73
CA ALA A 139 17.46 17.73 7.41
C ALA A 139 16.58 19.00 7.32
N ASP A 140 15.25 18.84 7.27
CA ASP A 140 14.28 19.93 7.12
C ASP A 140 13.78 20.48 8.47
N ASP A 141 14.67 20.72 9.43
CA ASP A 141 14.37 21.47 10.67
C ASP A 141 13.93 22.93 10.40
N ASN A 142 13.92 23.35 9.13
CA ASN A 142 13.33 24.61 8.69
C ASN A 142 11.87 24.36 8.22
N PRO A 143 10.83 24.81 8.95
CA PRO A 143 9.41 24.55 8.64
C PRO A 143 8.91 25.15 7.31
N SER A 144 9.78 25.82 6.55
CA SER A 144 9.52 26.32 5.21
C SER A 144 9.64 25.24 4.12
N THR A 145 10.34 24.13 4.36
CA THR A 145 10.41 23.02 3.39
C THR A 145 9.27 22.06 3.69
N GLY A 146 8.07 22.37 3.19
CA GLY A 146 6.88 21.56 3.43
C GLY A 146 7.03 20.09 2.98
N ASN A 147 6.17 19.24 3.55
CA ASN A 147 6.08 17.80 3.29
C ASN A 147 6.12 17.50 1.80
N LYS A 148 6.91 16.51 1.41
CA LYS A 148 7.07 16.13 -0.01
C LYS A 148 6.03 15.10 -0.38
N LEU A 149 5.25 15.39 -1.42
CA LEU A 149 4.26 14.47 -1.98
C LEU A 149 4.93 13.46 -2.92
N PHE A 150 4.57 12.19 -2.77
CA PHE A 150 5.04 11.10 -3.61
C PHE A 150 3.87 10.37 -4.26
N PHE A 151 4.15 9.82 -5.44
CA PHE A 151 3.33 8.83 -6.12
C PHE A 151 4.09 7.50 -6.15
N ALA A 152 3.38 6.40 -5.89
CA ALA A 152 3.90 5.07 -6.16
C ALA A 152 2.88 4.20 -6.89
N GLU A 153 3.39 3.35 -7.78
CA GLU A 153 2.64 2.28 -8.43
C GLU A 153 3.29 0.94 -8.12
N VAL A 154 2.46 -0.02 -7.70
CA VAL A 154 2.84 -1.43 -7.61
C VAL A 154 1.86 -2.31 -8.37
N SER A 155 2.32 -3.47 -8.81
CA SER A 155 1.46 -4.49 -9.43
C SER A 155 1.68 -5.86 -8.82
N TYR A 156 0.61 -6.64 -8.71
CA TYR A 156 0.69 -7.98 -8.11
C TYR A 156 1.19 -9.02 -9.10
N ILE A 157 2.19 -9.80 -8.68
CA ILE A 157 2.72 -10.97 -9.40
C ILE A 157 2.26 -12.23 -8.64
N LYS A 158 1.26 -12.90 -9.20
CA LYS A 158 0.63 -14.08 -8.58
C LYS A 158 1.60 -15.25 -8.44
N GLU A 159 2.49 -15.46 -9.39
CA GLU A 159 3.41 -16.61 -9.41
C GLU A 159 4.48 -16.53 -8.31
N LYS A 160 4.70 -15.36 -7.72
CA LYS A 160 5.79 -15.10 -6.77
C LYS A 160 5.29 -14.66 -5.39
N ASP A 161 3.97 -14.52 -5.20
CA ASP A 161 3.37 -13.86 -4.04
C ASP A 161 4.11 -12.56 -3.71
N ALA A 162 4.23 -11.69 -4.72
CA ALA A 162 5.03 -10.48 -4.63
C ALA A 162 4.36 -9.30 -5.33
N LEU A 163 4.74 -8.10 -4.91
CA LEU A 163 4.41 -6.84 -5.55
C LEU A 163 5.64 -6.32 -6.29
N GLU A 164 5.49 -6.09 -7.59
CA GLU A 164 6.49 -5.38 -8.37
C GLU A 164 6.31 -3.88 -8.19
N VAL A 165 7.36 -3.18 -7.76
CA VAL A 165 7.37 -1.73 -7.70
C VAL A 165 7.63 -1.19 -9.10
N ASN A 166 6.57 -0.73 -9.76
CA ASN A 166 6.65 -0.20 -11.11
C ASN A 166 7.12 1.26 -11.11
N CYS A 167 6.72 2.03 -10.10
CA CYS A 167 7.06 3.44 -9.99
C CYS A 167 7.07 3.88 -8.52
N CYS A 168 8.03 4.74 -8.16
CA CYS A 168 7.98 5.54 -6.94
C CYS A 168 8.70 6.86 -7.21
N ARG A 169 7.97 7.99 -7.19
CA ARG A 169 8.50 9.30 -7.58
C ARG A 169 7.92 10.43 -6.75
N MET A 170 8.74 11.45 -6.51
CA MET A 170 8.29 12.70 -5.92
C MET A 170 7.51 13.54 -6.94
N ILE A 171 6.39 14.11 -6.52
CA ILE A 171 5.60 15.05 -7.31
C ILE A 171 6.08 16.48 -7.02
N LYS A 172 6.67 17.14 -8.03
CA LYS A 172 7.24 18.49 -7.89
C LYS A 172 6.19 19.60 -7.91
N SER A 173 5.11 19.41 -8.65
CA SER A 173 4.01 20.38 -8.76
C SER A 173 2.69 19.66 -8.97
N ILE A 174 1.69 20.04 -8.18
CA ILE A 174 0.32 19.51 -8.26
C ILE A 174 -0.42 20.10 -9.47
N ALA A 175 -0.09 21.34 -9.85
CA ALA A 175 -0.78 22.07 -10.92
C ALA A 175 -0.56 21.49 -12.32
N GLU A 176 0.48 20.68 -12.50
CA GLU A 176 0.84 20.05 -13.77
C GLU A 176 0.71 18.52 -13.72
N GLY A 177 -0.02 17.99 -12.72
CA GLY A 177 -0.15 16.56 -12.47
C GLY A 177 -0.59 15.77 -13.71
N GLY A 178 -0.01 14.60 -13.90
CA GLY A 178 -0.38 13.70 -14.98
C GLY A 178 -1.80 13.15 -14.82
N HIS A 179 -2.31 12.58 -15.91
CA HIS A 179 -3.65 12.03 -15.96
C HIS A 179 -3.62 10.50 -15.91
N CYS A 180 -4.47 9.90 -15.06
CA CYS A 180 -4.74 8.47 -15.01
C CYS A 180 -6.25 8.25 -15.17
N PHE A 181 -6.66 7.60 -16.25
CA PHE A 181 -8.07 7.31 -16.49
C PHE A 181 -8.61 6.32 -15.48
N GLY A 182 -7.81 5.31 -15.09
CA GLY A 182 -8.21 4.32 -14.08
C GLY A 182 -8.57 4.96 -12.74
N CYS A 183 -7.75 5.88 -12.23
CA CYS A 183 -8.04 6.56 -10.97
C CYS A 183 -9.26 7.47 -11.07
N LYS A 184 -9.40 8.19 -12.18
CA LYS A 184 -10.52 9.08 -12.43
C LYS A 184 -11.85 8.33 -12.55
N ASN A 185 -11.87 7.25 -13.32
CA ASN A 185 -13.07 6.44 -13.58
C ASN A 185 -13.48 5.64 -12.33
N ASN A 186 -12.52 5.24 -11.50
CA ASN A 186 -12.78 4.46 -10.28
C ASN A 186 -13.06 5.32 -9.04
N GLY A 187 -13.46 6.60 -9.23
CA GLY A 187 -13.93 7.45 -8.13
C GLY A 187 -12.83 8.17 -7.32
N SER A 188 -11.58 8.17 -7.79
CA SER A 188 -10.46 8.88 -7.16
C SER A 188 -9.84 9.94 -8.09
N PRO A 189 -10.60 10.96 -8.53
CA PRO A 189 -10.10 12.02 -9.42
C PRO A 189 -9.02 12.90 -8.77
N ASP A 190 -8.98 12.94 -7.44
CA ASP A 190 -8.04 13.76 -6.67
C ASP A 190 -6.63 13.16 -6.59
N MET A 191 -6.45 11.92 -7.06
CA MET A 191 -5.16 11.24 -7.12
C MET A 191 -4.17 12.03 -7.99
N GLN A 192 -3.00 12.29 -7.43
CA GLN A 192 -1.92 13.03 -8.08
C GLN A 192 -0.95 12.06 -8.74
N HIS A 193 -0.64 12.31 -10.02
CA HIS A 193 0.23 11.46 -10.82
C HIS A 193 1.42 12.26 -11.38
N PRO A 194 2.56 11.62 -11.65
CA PRO A 194 3.65 12.23 -12.39
C PRO A 194 3.20 12.66 -13.80
N ILE A 195 3.77 13.77 -14.31
CA ILE A 195 3.45 14.34 -15.62
C ILE A 195 3.78 13.38 -16.76
N GLU A 196 4.93 12.72 -16.64
CA GLU A 196 5.41 11.69 -17.54
C GLU A 196 4.47 10.48 -17.44
N THR A 197 3.57 10.31 -18.41
CA THR A 197 2.62 9.19 -18.40
C THR A 197 3.33 7.85 -18.56
N ASP A 198 4.46 7.80 -19.26
CA ASP A 198 5.32 6.61 -19.33
C ASP A 198 6.08 6.31 -18.02
N ALA A 199 5.94 7.15 -16.97
CA ALA A 199 6.55 6.91 -15.67
C ALA A 199 5.92 5.75 -14.89
N TYR A 200 4.72 5.32 -15.24
CA TYR A 200 3.97 4.26 -14.58
C TYR A 200 3.19 3.43 -15.62
N THR A 201 2.74 2.24 -15.24
CA THR A 201 2.32 1.21 -16.21
C THR A 201 0.81 1.15 -16.39
N GLY A 202 0.02 1.31 -15.32
CA GLY A 202 -1.43 1.16 -15.36
C GLY A 202 -2.18 2.49 -15.26
N GLY A 203 -3.28 2.66 -15.99
CA GLY A 203 -4.12 3.85 -15.96
C GLY A 203 -4.15 4.66 -17.26
N HIS A 204 -3.56 4.15 -18.34
CA HIS A 204 -3.47 4.81 -19.64
C HIS A 204 -4.68 4.57 -20.51
N LEU A 205 -5.35 3.41 -20.34
CA LEU A 205 -6.58 3.11 -21.07
C LEU A 205 -7.78 3.77 -20.40
N ASP A 206 -8.58 4.47 -21.20
CA ASP A 206 -9.88 4.99 -20.79
C ASP A 206 -10.92 3.86 -20.75
N GLY A 207 -10.76 3.00 -19.74
CA GLY A 207 -11.66 1.90 -19.44
C GLY A 207 -12.30 2.10 -18.08
N TYR A 208 -13.54 1.63 -17.95
CA TYR A 208 -14.18 1.45 -16.64
C TYR A 208 -13.84 0.07 -16.09
N LEU A 209 -13.75 -0.06 -14.77
CA LEU A 209 -13.80 -1.39 -14.17
C LEU A 209 -15.12 -2.07 -14.60
N PRO A 210 -15.09 -3.35 -15.03
CA PRO A 210 -16.28 -4.07 -15.46
C PRO A 210 -17.31 -4.28 -14.34
N PHE A 211 -16.89 -4.03 -13.09
CA PHE A 211 -17.75 -3.93 -11.93
C PHE A 211 -17.62 -2.49 -11.42
N GLY A 212 -18.31 -1.56 -12.08
CA GLY A 212 -18.49 -0.23 -11.52
C GLY A 212 -19.11 -0.37 -10.14
N CYS A 213 -18.53 0.32 -9.16
CA CYS A 213 -19.28 0.68 -7.98
C CYS A 213 -20.40 1.62 -8.45
N ASP A 214 -21.53 1.04 -8.85
CA ASP A 214 -22.79 1.76 -8.83
C ASP A 214 -22.95 2.21 -7.37
N ASP A 215 -22.97 3.53 -7.16
CA ASP A 215 -23.48 4.09 -5.93
C ASP A 215 -24.85 3.45 -5.71
N LEU A 216 -24.92 2.46 -4.82
CA LEU A 216 -26.15 2.02 -4.22
C LEU A 216 -26.65 3.19 -3.39
N SER A 217 -27.25 4.16 -4.09
CA SER A 217 -28.33 4.98 -3.60
C SER A 217 -29.21 4.04 -2.80
N SER A 218 -29.10 4.10 -1.47
CA SER A 218 -30.01 3.41 -0.56
C SER A 218 -31.39 4.04 -0.78
N SER A 219 -32.13 3.53 -1.75
CA SER A 219 -33.57 3.66 -1.75
C SER A 219 -34.06 2.69 -0.70
N ASP A 220 -34.55 3.26 0.40
CA ASP A 220 -35.14 2.61 1.56
C ASP A 220 -35.93 1.35 1.20
N ASP A 221 -35.40 0.19 1.55
CA ASP A 221 -36.13 -1.07 1.57
C ASP A 221 -37.12 -1.02 2.74
N ASN A 222 -38.38 -0.79 2.40
CA ASN A 222 -39.50 -0.93 3.32
C ASN A 222 -39.90 -2.41 3.36
N ASP A 223 -39.26 -3.18 4.23
CA ASP A 223 -39.63 -4.55 4.54
C ASP A 223 -40.90 -4.58 5.41
N GLY A 224 -41.93 -5.32 4.97
CA GLY A 224 -43.18 -5.49 5.71
C GLY A 224 -44.05 -6.62 5.15
N ASP A 225 -43.78 -7.81 5.69
CA ASP A 225 -44.65 -8.97 5.90
C ASP A 225 -45.16 -9.80 4.71
N GLY A 226 -44.58 -10.99 4.60
CA GLY A 226 -45.12 -12.15 3.91
C GLY A 226 -44.68 -13.43 4.64
N ASP A 227 -45.26 -13.66 5.83
CA ASP A 227 -45.13 -14.91 6.56
C ASP A 227 -46.03 -15.98 5.90
N ASP A 228 -45.42 -16.83 5.09
CA ASP A 228 -45.95 -18.16 4.77
C ASP A 228 -45.12 -19.17 5.60
N GLU A 229 -45.68 -19.65 6.71
CA GLU A 229 -45.20 -20.85 7.39
C GLU A 229 -46.32 -21.89 7.50
N GLU A 230 -45.91 -23.11 7.22
CA GLU A 230 -46.66 -24.27 6.80
C GLU A 230 -47.38 -24.94 7.98
N GLU A 231 -48.60 -25.43 7.75
CA GLU A 231 -49.31 -26.31 8.68
C GLU A 231 -48.68 -27.72 8.61
N GLU A 232 -47.99 -28.13 9.67
CA GLU A 232 -47.68 -29.53 9.92
C GLU A 232 -48.58 -30.01 11.07
N GLU A 233 -49.42 -30.99 10.73
CA GLU A 233 -50.23 -31.79 11.65
C GLU A 233 -49.31 -32.71 12.46
N ASP A 234 -49.47 -32.75 13.78
CA ASP A 234 -49.06 -33.90 14.57
C ASP A 234 -50.11 -34.15 15.67
N ASP A 235 -50.77 -35.30 15.52
CA ASP A 235 -51.58 -35.99 16.52
C ASP A 235 -50.76 -36.30 17.77
N ASP A 236 -51.34 -36.17 18.96
CA ASP A 236 -51.09 -37.10 20.07
C ASP A 236 -52.18 -37.02 21.16
N ASP A 237 -52.58 -38.21 21.58
CA ASP A 237 -53.71 -38.60 22.44
C ASP A 237 -53.54 -38.34 23.96
N ASP A 238 -54.68 -38.44 24.65
CA ASP A 238 -54.93 -38.91 26.04
C ASP A 238 -54.44 -38.10 27.27
N ASP A 239 -55.40 -37.50 28.02
CA ASP A 239 -56.12 -38.13 29.17
C ASP A 239 -57.24 -37.20 29.71
#